data_AF-A0A4P9YRW7-F1
#
_entry.id   AF-A0A4P9YRW7-F1
#
_cell.length_a   1.000
_cell.length_b   1.000
_cell.length_c   1.000
_cell.angle_alpha   90.00
_cell.angle_beta   90.00
_cell.angle_gamma   90.00
#
_symmetry.space_group_name_H-M   'P 1'
#
loop_
_entity.id
_entity.type
_entity.pdbx_description
1 polymer ?
#
loop_
_entity_poly.entity_id
_entity_poly.type
_entity_poly.pdbx_seq_one_letter_code
_entity_poly.pdbx_strand_id
1 'polypeptide(L)'
;MLVAWATSLFADHGAHHEPPIPPDHPAFWPRFALVAFLVLFGGLIAGLTLGLMSLNATSLHVLANGGDPQQRKWAARIQPIRANGHLLLVTLLLTNTLINEALPIVMDSMIGGGLVAILASTALIFVFGEIIPQSICARHGLRIGAFFAW
;
A
#
# COMPACT_ATOMS: atom_id res chain seq x y z
N MET A 1 27.44 -13.38 8.17
CA MET A 1 26.75 -14.68 8.27
C MET A 1 25.36 -14.66 7.62
N LEU A 2 24.47 -13.73 7.96
CA LEU A 2 23.15 -13.60 7.30
C LEU A 2 23.23 -13.34 5.80
N VAL A 3 24.13 -12.44 5.36
CA VAL A 3 24.33 -12.14 3.92
C VAL A 3 24.82 -13.35 3.15
N ALA A 4 25.73 -14.15 3.73
CA ALA A 4 26.29 -15.35 3.10
C ALA A 4 25.24 -16.47 2.95
N TRP A 5 24.44 -16.69 4.01
CA TRP A 5 23.33 -17.65 3.98
C TRP A 5 22.23 -17.23 3.00
N ALA A 6 21.92 -15.94 2.94
CA ALA A 6 21.01 -15.37 1.97
C ALA A 6 21.54 -15.58 0.54
N THR A 7 22.80 -15.25 0.26
CA THR A 7 23.41 -15.50 -1.07
C THR A 7 23.42 -16.97 -1.48
N SER A 8 23.64 -17.92 -0.56
CA SER A 8 23.55 -19.34 -0.88
C SER A 8 22.12 -19.83 -1.11
N LEU A 9 21.14 -19.28 -0.38
CA LEU A 9 19.72 -19.58 -0.58
C LEU A 9 19.22 -19.02 -1.93
N PHE A 10 19.74 -17.86 -2.35
CA PHE A 10 19.44 -17.24 -3.64
C PHE A 10 20.12 -17.94 -4.83
N ALA A 11 21.29 -18.55 -4.63
CA ALA A 11 21.96 -19.33 -5.65
C ALA A 11 21.19 -20.63 -5.99
N ASP A 12 20.52 -21.22 -4.99
CA ASP A 12 19.78 -22.48 -5.14
C ASP A 12 18.41 -22.29 -5.82
N HIS A 13 17.72 -21.16 -5.57
CA HIS A 13 16.48 -20.79 -6.28
C HIS A 13 16.71 -20.39 -7.76
N GLY A 14 17.96 -20.24 -8.19
CA GLY A 14 18.38 -19.97 -9.58
C GLY A 14 18.11 -21.10 -10.58
N ALA A 15 17.92 -22.34 -10.11
CA ALA A 15 18.00 -23.55 -10.95
C ALA A 15 16.65 -24.04 -11.51
N HIS A 16 15.51 -23.52 -11.02
CA HIS A 16 14.16 -23.95 -11.41
C HIS A 16 13.33 -22.77 -11.94
N HIS A 17 13.88 -22.03 -12.90
CA HIS A 17 13.17 -20.91 -13.53
C HIS A 17 12.09 -21.44 -14.48
N GLU A 18 10.83 -21.31 -14.09
CA GLU A 18 9.73 -21.35 -15.06
C GLU A 18 9.91 -20.19 -16.05
N PRO A 19 9.75 -20.45 -17.37
CA PRO A 19 9.95 -19.41 -18.37
C PRO A 19 8.96 -18.27 -18.16
N PRO A 20 9.39 -17.01 -18.33
CA PRO A 20 8.54 -15.83 -18.16
C PRO A 20 7.30 -15.94 -19.06
N ILE A 21 6.14 -15.62 -18.50
CA ILE A 21 4.88 -15.63 -19.27
C ILE A 21 5.00 -14.60 -20.38
N PRO A 22 4.94 -15.00 -21.65
CA PRO A 22 5.16 -14.06 -22.74
C PRO A 22 3.95 -13.10 -22.84
N PRO A 23 4.18 -11.83 -23.18
CA PRO A 23 3.18 -10.76 -23.09
C PRO A 23 1.99 -10.92 -24.06
N ASP A 24 2.04 -11.88 -24.98
CA ASP A 24 0.97 -12.31 -25.88
C ASP A 24 -0.03 -13.29 -25.21
N HIS A 25 0.25 -13.76 -24.00
CA HIS A 25 -0.64 -14.66 -23.28
C HIS A 25 -1.88 -13.90 -22.75
N PRO A 26 -3.12 -14.36 -23.01
CA PRO A 26 -4.35 -13.65 -22.63
C PRO A 26 -4.52 -13.45 -21.11
N ALA A 27 -3.78 -14.20 -20.28
CA ALA A 27 -3.78 -14.05 -18.82
C ALA A 27 -2.82 -12.96 -18.30
N PHE A 28 -1.98 -12.35 -19.14
CA PHE A 28 -1.00 -11.34 -18.73
C PHE A 28 -1.67 -10.03 -18.30
N TRP A 29 -2.58 -9.51 -19.13
CA TRP A 29 -3.34 -8.27 -18.85
C TRP A 29 -4.20 -8.28 -17.60
N PRO A 30 -5.01 -9.30 -17.31
CA PRO A 30 -5.78 -9.33 -16.07
C PRO A 30 -4.88 -9.40 -14.83
N ARG A 31 -3.74 -10.11 -14.88
CA ARG A 31 -2.79 -10.19 -13.75
C ARG A 31 -2.06 -8.86 -13.54
N PHE A 32 -1.65 -8.20 -14.62
CA PHE A 32 -1.04 -6.87 -14.55
C PHE A 32 -2.02 -5.83 -13.99
N ALA A 33 -3.27 -5.84 -14.47
CA ALA A 33 -4.33 -4.97 -13.94
C ALA A 33 -4.60 -5.24 -12.46
N LEU A 34 -4.59 -6.51 -12.05
CA LEU A 34 -4.73 -6.91 -10.65
C LEU A 34 -3.58 -6.35 -9.80
N VAL A 35 -2.32 -6.52 -10.24
CA VAL A 35 -1.15 -5.94 -9.56
C VAL A 35 -1.26 -4.43 -9.45
N ALA A 36 -1.58 -3.73 -10.54
CA ALA A 36 -1.76 -2.28 -10.53
C ALA A 36 -2.87 -1.85 -9.55
N PHE A 37 -4.00 -2.57 -9.52
CA PHE A 37 -5.08 -2.34 -8.57
C PHE A 37 -4.64 -2.57 -7.12
N LEU A 38 -3.96 -3.68 -6.83
CA LEU A 38 -3.44 -3.97 -5.49
C LEU A 38 -2.45 -2.90 -5.03
N VAL A 39 -1.54 -2.43 -5.89
CA VAL A 39 -0.59 -1.35 -5.55
C VAL A 39 -1.31 -0.05 -5.21
N LEU A 40 -2.26 0.37 -6.05
CA LEU A 40 -3.01 1.61 -5.83
C LEU A 40 -3.87 1.51 -4.56
N PHE A 41 -4.52 0.37 -4.34
CA PHE A 41 -5.37 0.14 -3.18
C PHE A 41 -4.55 0.05 -1.89
N GLY A 42 -3.43 -0.66 -1.91
CA GLY A 42 -2.47 -0.76 -0.80
C GLY A 42 -1.86 0.58 -0.44
N GLY A 43 -1.48 1.36 -1.45
CA GLY A 43 -0.94 2.70 -1.23
C GLY A 43 -1.96 3.68 -0.67
N LEU A 44 -3.21 3.60 -1.12
CA LEU A 44 -4.29 4.40 -0.55
C LEU A 44 -4.51 4.04 0.92
N ILE A 45 -4.52 2.74 1.25
CA ILE A 45 -4.61 2.21 2.61
C ILE A 45 -3.45 2.67 3.50
N ALA A 46 -2.22 2.59 3.02
CA ALA A 46 -1.02 3.03 3.73
C ALA A 46 -1.02 4.56 3.93
N GLY A 47 -1.43 5.31 2.92
CA GLY A 47 -1.61 6.75 2.98
C GLY A 47 -2.71 7.18 3.96
N LEU A 48 -3.83 6.47 4.02
CA LEU A 48 -4.87 6.69 5.02
C LEU A 48 -4.38 6.39 6.43
N THR A 49 -3.59 5.33 6.61
CA THR A 49 -2.99 4.98 7.91
C THR A 49 -2.17 6.15 8.46
N LEU A 50 -1.20 6.64 7.67
CA LEU A 50 -0.38 7.80 8.04
C LEU A 50 -1.20 9.08 8.17
N GLY A 51 -2.14 9.31 7.25
CA GLY A 51 -3.01 10.49 7.26
C GLY A 51 -3.91 10.56 8.50
N LEU A 52 -4.50 9.44 8.92
CA LEU A 52 -5.34 9.34 10.12
C LEU A 52 -4.51 9.42 11.40
N MET A 53 -3.30 8.86 11.42
CA MET A 53 -2.37 9.03 12.54
C MET A 53 -1.87 10.48 12.66
N SER A 54 -1.66 11.17 11.53
CA SER A 54 -1.32 12.60 11.48
C SER A 54 -2.48 13.50 11.91
N LEU A 55 -3.72 13.11 11.59
CA LEU A 55 -4.95 13.79 12.01
C LEU A 55 -5.24 13.49 13.49
N ASN A 56 -4.49 14.15 14.37
CA ASN A 56 -4.63 13.93 15.81
C ASN A 56 -6.03 14.37 16.30
N ALA A 57 -6.59 13.70 17.32
CA ALA A 57 -7.94 14.02 17.84
C ALA A 57 -8.09 15.51 18.18
N THR A 58 -7.01 16.13 18.65
CA THR A 58 -6.90 17.57 18.92
C THR A 58 -7.12 18.43 17.68
N SER A 59 -6.48 18.11 16.55
CA SER A 59 -6.64 18.85 15.28
C SER A 59 -8.08 18.70 14.76
N LEU A 60 -8.67 17.51 14.91
CA LEU A 60 -10.06 17.25 14.52
C LEU A 60 -11.04 18.04 15.41
N HIS A 61 -10.77 18.12 16.71
CA HIS A 61 -11.57 18.87 17.68
C HIS A 61 -11.47 20.39 17.44
N VAL A 62 -10.30 20.89 17.02
CA VAL A 62 -10.11 22.29 16.61
C VAL A 62 -10.87 22.58 15.31
N LEU A 63 -10.80 21.70 14.30
CA LEU A 63 -11.57 21.83 13.06
C LEU A 63 -13.09 21.71 13.28
N ALA A 64 -13.52 20.86 14.21
CA ALA A 64 -14.92 20.70 14.59
C ALA A 64 -15.47 21.92 15.35
N ASN A 65 -14.63 22.68 16.05
CA ASN A 65 -15.08 23.83 16.86
C ASN A 65 -14.80 25.20 16.23
N GLY A 66 -13.78 25.31 15.38
CA GLY A 66 -13.35 26.57 14.77
C GLY A 66 -13.06 26.51 13.27
N GLY A 67 -13.27 25.36 12.61
CA GLY A 67 -13.11 25.22 11.16
C GLY A 67 -14.32 25.72 10.36
N ASP A 68 -14.14 25.85 9.04
CA ASP A 68 -15.20 26.19 8.09
C ASP A 68 -16.39 25.20 8.21
N PRO A 69 -17.66 25.62 7.98
CA PRO A 69 -18.81 24.72 8.00
C PRO A 69 -18.63 23.41 7.21
N GLN A 70 -17.86 23.41 6.12
CA GLN A 70 -17.55 22.20 5.37
C GLN A 70 -16.53 21.30 6.08
N GLN A 71 -15.51 21.87 6.72
CA GLN A 71 -14.50 21.15 7.51
C GLN A 71 -15.11 20.54 8.78
N ARG A 72 -16.07 21.24 9.41
CA ARG A 72 -16.83 20.72 10.56
C ARG A 72 -17.59 19.43 10.23
N LYS A 73 -18.26 19.37 9.06
CA LYS A 73 -18.94 18.16 8.58
C LYS A 73 -17.99 16.98 8.39
N TRP A 74 -16.82 17.24 7.81
CA TRP A 74 -15.79 16.21 7.61
C TRP A 74 -15.20 15.71 8.93
N ALA A 75 -14.91 16.62 9.86
CA ALA A 75 -14.41 16.28 11.19
C ALA A 75 -15.40 15.40 11.96
N ALA A 76 -16.70 15.76 11.95
CA ALA A 76 -17.75 15.00 12.64
C ALA A 76 -17.94 13.58 12.08
N ARG A 77 -17.75 13.37 10.76
CA ARG A 77 -17.81 12.05 10.11
C ARG A 77 -16.62 11.15 10.45
N ILE A 78 -15.42 11.73 10.55
CA ILE A 78 -14.18 10.98 10.80
C ILE A 78 -14.05 10.58 12.29
N GLN A 79 -14.64 11.37 13.20
CA GLN A 79 -14.54 11.17 14.64
C GLN A 79 -14.98 9.77 15.14
N PRO A 80 -16.13 9.20 14.73
CA PRO A 80 -16.54 7.85 15.16
C PRO A 80 -15.67 6.73 14.58
N ILE A 81 -15.12 6.92 13.37
CA ILE A 81 -14.23 5.94 12.73
C ILE A 81 -12.91 5.82 13.48
N ARG A 82 -12.42 6.94 14.03
CA ARG A 82 -11.25 6.97 14.92
C ARG A 82 -11.49 6.24 16.24
N ALA A 83 -12.73 6.16 16.73
CA ALA A 83 -13.04 5.49 18.00
C ALA A 83 -12.72 3.98 17.95
N ASN A 84 -12.85 3.35 16.77
CA ASN A 84 -12.42 1.98 16.49
C ASN A 84 -11.07 1.94 15.73
N GLY A 85 -10.20 2.93 15.96
CA GLY A 85 -8.97 3.11 15.20
C GLY A 85 -8.03 1.91 15.24
N HIS A 86 -8.02 1.12 16.33
CA HIS A 86 -7.14 -0.05 16.44
C HIS A 86 -7.43 -1.16 15.40
N LEU A 87 -8.71 -1.51 15.17
CA LEU A 87 -9.11 -2.50 14.17
C LEU A 87 -8.82 -2.02 12.75
N LEU A 88 -9.04 -0.73 12.53
CA LEU A 88 -8.77 -0.08 11.25
C LEU A 88 -7.26 -0.05 10.98
N LEU A 89 -6.44 0.32 11.97
CA LEU A 89 -4.97 0.25 11.87
C LEU A 89 -4.49 -1.18 11.59
N VAL A 90 -5.02 -2.19 12.30
CA VAL A 90 -4.61 -3.60 12.09
C VAL A 90 -4.96 -4.06 10.67
N THR A 91 -6.18 -3.83 10.19
CA THR A 91 -6.59 -4.23 8.83
C THR A 91 -5.82 -3.49 7.74
N LEU A 92 -5.54 -2.19 7.94
CA LEU A 92 -4.75 -1.40 7.00
C LEU A 92 -3.29 -1.87 6.95
N LEU A 93 -2.67 -2.12 8.10
CA LEU A 93 -1.29 -2.64 8.18
C LEU A 93 -1.18 -4.04 7.56
N LEU A 94 -2.12 -4.93 7.89
CA LEU A 94 -2.13 -6.30 7.40
C LEU A 94 -2.31 -6.35 5.87
N THR A 95 -3.16 -5.48 5.31
CA THR A 95 -3.34 -5.35 3.86
C THR A 95 -2.09 -4.80 3.18
N ASN A 96 -1.44 -3.79 3.78
CA ASN A 96 -0.18 -3.24 3.26
C ASN A 96 0.93 -4.31 3.23
N THR A 97 1.12 -5.03 4.33
CA THR A 97 2.08 -6.14 4.40
C THR A 97 1.75 -7.25 3.41
N LEU A 98 0.48 -7.61 3.25
CA LEU A 98 0.06 -8.62 2.28
C LEU A 98 0.39 -8.22 0.84
N ILE A 99 0.17 -6.95 0.47
CA ILE A 99 0.47 -6.44 -0.88
C ILE A 99 1.98 -6.41 -1.13
N ASN A 100 2.75 -6.01 -0.13
CA ASN A 100 4.21 -5.95 -0.20
C ASN A 100 4.84 -7.35 -0.34
N GLU A 101 4.20 -8.39 0.17
CA GLU A 101 4.63 -9.79 0.01
C GLU A 101 4.07 -10.44 -1.28
N ALA A 102 2.82 -10.13 -1.67
CA ALA A 102 2.19 -10.73 -2.83
C ALA A 102 2.77 -10.21 -4.16
N LEU A 103 3.16 -8.95 -4.23
CA LEU A 103 3.64 -8.34 -5.47
C LEU A 103 4.98 -8.91 -5.95
N PRO A 104 6.01 -9.08 -5.10
CA PRO A 104 7.24 -9.76 -5.48
C PRO A 104 6.99 -11.20 -5.97
N ILE A 105 6.09 -11.95 -5.32
CA ILE A 105 5.72 -13.32 -5.73
C ILE A 105 5.12 -13.33 -7.13
N VAL A 106 4.20 -12.40 -7.42
CA VAL A 106 3.60 -12.29 -8.75
C VAL A 106 4.64 -11.82 -9.77
N MET A 107 5.52 -10.89 -9.41
CA MET A 107 6.56 -10.38 -10.30
C MET A 107 7.63 -11.42 -10.64
N ASP A 108 8.00 -12.26 -9.67
CA ASP A 108 8.92 -13.38 -9.83
C ASP A 108 8.40 -14.36 -10.90
N SER A 109 7.10 -14.66 -10.85
CA SER A 109 6.41 -15.49 -11.87
C SER A 109 6.31 -14.86 -13.27
N MET A 110 6.52 -13.54 -13.40
CA MET A 110 6.42 -12.81 -14.68
C MET A 110 7.78 -12.57 -15.34
N ILE A 111 8.81 -12.25 -14.55
CA ILE A 111 10.12 -11.81 -15.05
C ILE A 111 11.13 -12.97 -15.14
N GLY A 112 10.77 -14.16 -14.64
CA GLY A 112 11.65 -15.33 -14.63
C GLY A 112 12.62 -15.34 -13.44
N GLY A 113 12.30 -14.57 -12.39
CA GLY A 113 12.92 -14.60 -11.08
C GLY A 113 14.34 -14.06 -10.91
N GLY A 114 14.81 -14.11 -9.66
CA GLY A 114 16.16 -13.70 -9.23
C GLY A 114 16.25 -12.32 -8.58
N LEU A 115 17.49 -11.88 -8.30
CA LEU A 115 17.79 -10.60 -7.63
C LEU A 115 17.17 -9.37 -8.32
N VAL A 116 17.08 -9.41 -9.65
CA VAL A 116 16.50 -8.31 -10.45
C VAL A 116 14.99 -8.19 -10.22
N ALA A 117 14.27 -9.31 -10.13
CA ALA A 117 12.82 -9.31 -9.86
C ALA A 117 12.52 -8.70 -8.49
N ILE A 118 13.31 -9.06 -7.46
CA ILE A 118 13.17 -8.54 -6.09
C ILE A 118 13.47 -7.04 -6.03
N LEU A 119 14.57 -6.61 -6.64
CA LEU A 119 14.94 -5.18 -6.63
C LEU A 119 13.94 -4.34 -7.41
N ALA A 120 13.48 -4.83 -8.57
CA ALA A 120 12.48 -4.15 -9.38
C ALA A 120 11.12 -4.08 -8.66
N SER A 121 10.65 -5.19 -8.05
CA SER A 121 9.40 -5.21 -7.30
C SER A 121 9.45 -4.28 -6.09
N THR A 122 10.56 -4.29 -5.35
CA THR A 122 10.76 -3.42 -4.17
C THR A 122 10.76 -1.95 -4.57
N ALA A 123 11.48 -1.57 -5.63
CA ALA A 123 11.51 -0.19 -6.12
C ALA A 123 10.13 0.29 -6.60
N LEU A 124 9.39 -0.59 -7.28
CA LEU A 124 8.05 -0.30 -7.78
C LEU A 124 7.05 -0.10 -6.64
N ILE A 125 7.05 -0.99 -5.63
CA ILE A 125 6.24 -0.85 -4.41
C ILE A 125 6.59 0.45 -3.69
N PHE A 126 7.87 0.70 -3.45
CA PHE A 126 8.31 1.84 -2.65
C PHE A 126 7.91 3.17 -3.29
N VAL A 127 8.09 3.32 -4.60
CA VAL A 127 7.77 4.57 -5.30
C VAL A 127 6.27 4.72 -5.54
N PHE A 128 5.63 3.70 -6.13
CA PHE A 128 4.24 3.80 -6.59
C PHE A 128 3.22 3.35 -5.55
N GLY A 129 3.57 2.40 -4.70
CA GLY A 129 2.71 1.90 -3.62
C GLY A 129 2.84 2.73 -2.35
N GLU A 130 4.04 3.17 -1.98
CA GLU A 130 4.23 3.85 -0.69
C GLU A 130 4.35 5.36 -0.85
N ILE A 131 5.40 5.88 -1.49
CA ILE A 131 5.72 7.32 -1.45
C ILE A 131 4.66 8.19 -2.13
N ILE A 132 4.27 7.88 -3.36
CA ILE A 132 3.30 8.71 -4.10
C ILE A 132 1.93 8.72 -3.39
N PRO A 133 1.34 7.57 -3.02
CA PRO A 133 0.04 7.56 -2.34
C PRO A 133 0.09 8.15 -0.93
N GLN A 134 1.14 7.87 -0.15
CA GLN A 134 1.32 8.43 1.19
C GLN A 134 1.45 9.95 1.15
N SER A 135 2.21 10.51 0.20
CA SER A 135 2.37 11.96 0.08
C SER A 135 1.06 12.68 -0.29
N ILE A 136 0.22 12.08 -1.16
CA ILE A 136 -1.10 12.63 -1.52
C ILE A 136 -2.05 12.57 -0.33
N CYS A 137 -2.09 11.42 0.38
CA CYS A 137 -2.94 11.24 1.55
C CYS A 137 -2.50 12.10 2.73
N ALA A 138 -1.21 12.37 2.92
CA ALA A 138 -0.73 13.30 3.93
C ALA A 138 -1.21 14.74 3.66
N ARG A 139 -1.30 15.15 2.39
CA ARG A 139 -1.74 16.50 2.01
C ARG A 139 -3.26 16.67 1.96
N HIS A 140 -4.01 15.61 1.64
CA HIS A 140 -5.48 15.64 1.46
C HIS A 140 -6.25 14.73 2.43
N GLY A 141 -5.62 14.26 3.51
CA GLY A 141 -6.15 13.24 4.40
C GLY A 141 -7.51 13.57 5.01
N LEU A 142 -7.80 14.84 5.27
CA LEU A 142 -9.11 15.27 5.79
C LEU A 142 -10.24 15.05 4.76
N ARG A 143 -9.99 15.34 3.47
CA ARG A 143 -10.98 15.18 2.39
C ARG A 143 -11.18 13.72 2.01
N ILE A 144 -10.07 12.99 1.89
CA ILE A 144 -10.07 11.58 1.50
C ILE A 144 -10.64 10.74 2.65
N GLY A 145 -10.21 10.99 3.89
CA GLY A 145 -10.75 10.34 5.08
C GLY A 145 -12.25 10.59 5.25
N ALA A 146 -12.74 11.80 4.99
CA ALA A 146 -14.18 12.09 5.02
C ALA A 146 -14.98 11.41 3.90
N PHE A 147 -14.35 11.15 2.75
CA PHE A 147 -14.99 10.43 1.64
C PHE A 147 -15.14 8.93 1.94
N PHE A 148 -14.13 8.30 2.55
CA PHE A 148 -14.22 6.90 2.99
C PHE A 148 -15.02 6.72 4.29
N ALA A 149 -15.34 7.82 4.99
CA ALA A 149 -16.12 7.84 6.23
C ALA A 149 -17.64 7.77 6.03
N TRP A 150 -18.11 7.01 5.04
CA TRP A 150 -19.53 6.96 4.69
C TRP A 150 -20.40 6.38 5.81
#